data_AF-A0A7W9WKV5-F1
#
_entry.id   AF-A0A7W9WKV5-F1
#
_cell.length_a   1.000
_cell.length_b   1.000
_cell.length_c   1.000
_cell.angle_alpha   90.00
_cell.angle_beta   90.00
_cell.angle_gamma   90.00
#
_symmetry.space_group_name_H-M   'P 1'
#
loop_
_entity.id
_entity.type
_entity.pdbx_description
1 polymer ?
#
loop_
_entity_poly.entity_id
_entity_poly.type
_entity_poly.pdbx_seq_one_letter_code
_entity_poly.pdbx_strand_id
1 'polypeptide(L)'
;MALQISATNPEHPALLLELPWDVPLEEWPEEYLVPLPRGISRHVVRYSRAGDEVIAVKELAERPALREYDMLRDLDRLGIPSVDPLAVVTGRTDASGAPLESVLVTRHLGGSMPYRSMFETTMRPATMHRLMDALAVLLVRLHLAGFAWGDCSLSNTLFRRDAGAYAAYLVDAETGDLHPQLSQGQREYDLDLARVNISGELLDLEASGALHPSVDPIEFGTEICARYRGLWDELTRASVYPAGKYHYIERRIRRLNDLGFDVAEMQIEHASNGDTVSFVPKVVDAGHHQRQLLRLTGLDTEENQARRLLNDLESWMATQDDYAPGDPLGARPEVLAHRWVREVFRPTVRAVPVELRGAMDPAEIYHQLLEHRWYLSERAQHDIGLDAVVEDYIENILPTARKTLQPTAE
;
A
#
# COMPACT_ATOMS: atom_id res chain seq x y z
N MET A 1 9.88 -39.34 -6.65
CA MET A 1 8.83 -39.13 -5.62
C MET A 1 7.50 -38.94 -6.35
N ALA A 2 6.36 -39.01 -5.67
CA ALA A 2 5.09 -38.64 -6.33
C ALA A 2 4.99 -37.12 -6.42
N LEU A 3 4.40 -36.60 -7.50
CA LEU A 3 4.07 -35.18 -7.65
C LEU A 3 3.15 -34.75 -6.50
N GLN A 4 3.49 -33.65 -5.82
CA GLN A 4 2.69 -33.07 -4.75
C GLN A 4 2.41 -31.61 -5.05
N ILE A 5 1.14 -31.20 -4.96
CA ILE A 5 0.70 -29.82 -5.11
C ILE A 5 0.02 -29.40 -3.81
N SER A 6 0.62 -28.44 -3.12
CA SER A 6 0.06 -27.85 -1.89
C SER A 6 -0.42 -26.43 -2.20
N ALA A 7 -1.72 -26.14 -2.08
CA ALA A 7 -2.32 -24.86 -2.48
C ALA A 7 -3.16 -24.19 -1.37
N THR A 8 -3.39 -22.89 -1.49
CA THR A 8 -4.19 -22.06 -0.55
C THR A 8 -5.71 -22.15 -0.78
N ASN A 9 -6.17 -22.34 -2.02
CA ASN A 9 -7.59 -22.42 -2.39
C ASN A 9 -7.89 -23.77 -3.07
N PRO A 10 -8.93 -24.54 -2.67
CA PRO A 10 -9.28 -25.82 -3.29
C PRO A 10 -9.66 -25.76 -4.78
N GLU A 11 -10.05 -24.60 -5.32
CA GLU A 11 -10.33 -24.45 -6.76
C GLU A 11 -9.07 -24.33 -7.61
N HIS A 12 -7.94 -23.88 -7.05
CA HIS A 12 -6.68 -23.73 -7.78
C HIS A 12 -6.00 -25.06 -8.16
N PRO A 13 -5.94 -26.11 -7.30
CA PRO A 13 -5.32 -27.38 -7.63
C PRO A 13 -5.82 -28.01 -8.93
N ALA A 14 -7.11 -27.96 -9.22
CA ALA A 14 -7.67 -28.57 -10.42
C ALA A 14 -7.14 -27.91 -11.71
N LEU A 15 -7.06 -26.57 -11.72
CA LEU A 15 -6.52 -25.80 -12.84
C LEU A 15 -4.99 -25.93 -12.94
N LEU A 16 -4.31 -26.05 -11.81
CA LEU A 16 -2.86 -26.27 -11.79
C LEU A 16 -2.50 -27.67 -12.31
N LEU A 17 -3.35 -28.69 -12.16
CA LEU A 17 -3.10 -30.03 -12.69
C LEU A 17 -3.03 -30.10 -14.22
N GLU A 18 -3.56 -29.11 -14.93
CA GLU A 18 -3.51 -29.03 -16.40
C GLU A 18 -2.16 -28.55 -16.94
N LEU A 19 -1.25 -28.10 -16.06
CA LEU A 19 0.06 -27.58 -16.44
C LEU A 19 1.11 -28.70 -16.63
N PRO A 20 2.11 -28.53 -17.52
CA PRO A 20 3.08 -29.56 -17.87
C PRO A 20 4.19 -29.71 -16.82
N TRP A 21 3.84 -30.25 -15.65
CA TRP A 21 4.78 -30.41 -14.52
C TRP A 21 5.94 -31.37 -14.77
N ASP A 22 5.83 -32.21 -15.80
CA ASP A 22 6.86 -33.14 -16.28
C ASP A 22 7.86 -32.50 -17.25
N VAL A 23 7.72 -31.21 -17.56
CA VAL A 23 8.65 -30.45 -18.41
C VAL A 23 9.39 -29.41 -17.55
N PRO A 24 10.73 -29.23 -17.70
CA PRO A 24 11.45 -28.13 -17.07
C PRO A 24 10.82 -26.78 -17.39
N LEU A 25 10.72 -25.86 -16.43
CA LEU A 25 9.98 -24.61 -16.62
C LEU A 25 10.53 -23.74 -17.76
N GLU A 26 11.83 -23.82 -18.01
CA GLU A 26 12.47 -23.08 -19.11
C GLU A 26 12.02 -23.54 -20.50
N GLU A 27 11.61 -24.82 -20.62
CA GLU A 27 11.18 -25.52 -21.84
C GLU A 27 9.65 -25.63 -21.96
N TRP A 28 8.89 -24.98 -21.08
CA TRP A 28 7.42 -25.01 -21.16
C TRP A 28 6.91 -24.55 -22.53
N PRO A 29 5.96 -25.29 -23.15
CA PRO A 29 5.42 -24.91 -24.46
C PRO A 29 4.71 -23.55 -24.44
N GLU A 30 4.82 -22.79 -25.52
CA GLU A 30 4.26 -21.42 -25.63
C GLU A 30 2.75 -21.34 -25.37
N GLU A 31 2.00 -22.41 -25.65
CA GLU A 31 0.54 -22.49 -25.42
C GLU A 31 0.15 -22.39 -23.93
N TYR A 32 1.07 -22.73 -23.01
CA TYR A 32 0.88 -22.56 -21.57
C TYR A 32 1.41 -21.23 -21.06
N LEU A 33 2.09 -20.43 -21.89
CA LEU A 33 2.80 -19.24 -21.46
C LEU A 33 2.03 -17.96 -21.79
N VAL A 34 2.08 -17.00 -20.86
CA VAL A 34 1.58 -15.64 -21.07
C VAL A 34 2.78 -14.72 -21.31
N PRO A 35 2.83 -13.97 -22.43
CA PRO A 35 3.93 -13.07 -22.73
C PRO A 35 3.80 -11.77 -21.92
N LEU A 36 4.36 -11.75 -20.71
CA LEU A 36 4.49 -10.56 -19.87
C LEU A 36 5.95 -10.12 -19.71
N PRO A 37 6.21 -8.82 -19.48
CA PRO A 37 7.55 -8.35 -19.14
C PRO A 37 8.09 -9.07 -17.91
N ARG A 38 9.34 -9.51 -17.98
CA ARG A 38 10.01 -10.25 -16.90
C ARG A 38 11.10 -9.37 -16.28
N GLY A 39 11.16 -9.36 -14.96
CA GLY A 39 12.32 -8.83 -14.23
C GLY A 39 13.55 -9.74 -14.39
N ILE A 40 14.69 -9.29 -13.90
CA ILE A 40 15.82 -10.21 -13.70
C ILE A 40 15.49 -11.09 -12.51
N SER A 41 15.74 -12.39 -12.66
CA SER A 41 15.74 -13.31 -11.54
C SER A 41 16.92 -14.26 -11.68
N ARG A 42 17.45 -14.70 -10.52
CA ARG A 42 18.39 -15.83 -10.46
C ARG A 42 17.72 -17.16 -10.79
N HIS A 43 16.40 -17.21 -10.69
CA HIS A 43 15.57 -18.39 -10.92
C HIS A 43 14.86 -18.31 -12.26
N VAL A 44 14.45 -19.46 -12.79
CA VAL A 44 13.59 -19.48 -13.97
C VAL A 44 12.19 -19.05 -13.54
N VAL A 45 11.72 -17.94 -14.11
CA VAL A 45 10.35 -17.43 -13.91
C VAL A 45 9.61 -17.38 -15.25
N ARG A 46 8.39 -17.90 -15.24
CA ARG A 46 7.44 -17.86 -16.36
C ARG A 46 6.06 -17.43 -15.87
N TYR A 47 5.26 -16.87 -16.77
CA TYR A 47 3.86 -16.55 -16.49
C TYR A 47 2.96 -17.51 -17.26
N SER A 48 1.89 -17.97 -16.63
CA SER A 48 0.93 -18.91 -17.19
C SER A 48 -0.50 -18.52 -16.81
N ARG A 49 -1.50 -19.15 -17.42
CA ARG A 49 -2.89 -19.04 -16.98
C ARG A 49 -3.30 -20.28 -16.23
N ALA A 50 -4.00 -20.07 -15.12
CA ALA A 50 -4.75 -21.11 -14.42
C ALA A 50 -6.21 -20.65 -14.36
N GLY A 51 -7.05 -21.15 -15.26
CA GLY A 51 -8.40 -20.62 -15.49
C GLY A 51 -8.36 -19.16 -15.99
N ASP A 52 -9.06 -18.27 -15.29
CA ASP A 52 -9.12 -16.85 -15.61
C ASP A 52 -8.01 -16.01 -14.95
N GLU A 53 -7.22 -16.60 -14.05
CA GLU A 53 -6.12 -15.92 -13.37
C GLU A 53 -4.78 -16.10 -14.12
N VAL A 54 -3.96 -15.04 -14.11
CA VAL A 54 -2.55 -15.12 -14.52
C VAL A 54 -1.70 -15.42 -13.29
N ILE A 55 -0.81 -16.39 -13.41
CA ILE A 55 0.08 -16.85 -12.34
C ILE A 55 1.53 -16.65 -12.73
N ALA A 56 2.39 -16.39 -11.73
CA ALA A 56 3.83 -16.47 -11.87
C ALA A 56 4.30 -17.82 -11.33
N VAL A 57 5.14 -18.48 -12.11
CA VAL A 57 5.68 -19.81 -11.85
C VAL A 57 7.20 -19.65 -11.71
N LYS A 58 7.74 -19.94 -10.53
CA LYS A 58 9.16 -19.78 -10.18
C LYS A 58 9.74 -21.16 -9.87
N GLU A 59 10.74 -21.60 -10.64
CA GLU A 59 11.41 -22.88 -10.43
C GLU A 59 12.67 -22.68 -9.54
N LEU A 60 12.76 -23.46 -8.46
CA LEU A 60 13.82 -23.37 -7.45
C LEU A 60 13.92 -24.65 -6.61
N ALA A 61 15.02 -24.78 -5.86
CA ALA A 61 15.23 -25.92 -4.97
C ALA A 61 14.10 -26.11 -3.96
N GLU A 62 13.79 -27.37 -3.64
CA GLU A 62 12.64 -27.76 -2.81
C GLU A 62 12.58 -27.04 -1.46
N ARG A 63 13.71 -26.98 -0.74
CA ARG A 63 13.77 -26.35 0.59
C ARG A 63 13.49 -24.84 0.52
N PRO A 64 14.17 -24.05 -0.34
CA PRO A 64 13.79 -22.67 -0.60
C PRO A 64 12.32 -22.48 -1.02
N ALA A 65 11.81 -23.31 -1.93
CA ALA A 65 10.42 -23.20 -2.42
C ALA A 65 9.40 -23.32 -1.28
N LEU A 66 9.55 -24.32 -0.42
CA LEU A 66 8.68 -24.54 0.74
C LEU A 66 8.78 -23.39 1.75
N ARG A 67 10.02 -22.95 2.07
CA ARG A 67 10.24 -21.85 3.01
C ARG A 67 9.64 -20.54 2.51
N GLU A 68 9.85 -20.20 1.24
CA GLU A 68 9.32 -18.98 0.64
C GLU A 68 7.79 -19.02 0.55
N TYR A 69 7.22 -20.17 0.19
CA TYR A 69 5.76 -20.36 0.20
C TYR A 69 5.16 -20.12 1.59
N ASP A 70 5.73 -20.71 2.64
CA ASP A 70 5.26 -20.52 4.01
C ASP A 70 5.45 -19.07 4.47
N MET A 71 6.59 -18.45 4.15
CA MET A 71 6.87 -17.05 4.49
C MET A 71 5.87 -16.09 3.85
N LEU A 72 5.60 -16.22 2.55
CA LEU A 72 4.61 -15.38 1.87
C LEU A 72 3.21 -15.53 2.47
N ARG A 73 2.85 -16.73 2.96
CA ARG A 73 1.57 -16.94 3.65
C ARG A 73 1.51 -16.25 5.00
N ASP A 74 2.62 -16.22 5.74
CA ASP A 74 2.71 -15.49 6.99
C ASP A 74 2.65 -13.98 6.77
N LEU A 75 3.30 -13.48 5.72
CA LEU A 75 3.22 -12.07 5.32
C LEU A 75 1.81 -11.66 4.90
N ASP A 76 1.10 -12.51 4.14
CA ASP A 76 -0.32 -12.29 3.78
C ASP A 76 -1.22 -12.20 5.03
N ARG A 77 -1.05 -13.09 6.01
CA ARG A 77 -1.78 -13.02 7.29
C ARG A 77 -1.51 -11.74 8.08
N LEU A 78 -0.31 -11.16 7.92
CA LEU A 78 0.09 -9.90 8.54
C LEU A 78 -0.34 -8.66 7.74
N GLY A 79 -0.95 -8.85 6.55
CA GLY A 79 -1.35 -7.75 5.67
C GLY A 79 -0.16 -7.00 5.06
N ILE A 80 0.97 -7.68 4.87
CA ILE A 80 2.15 -7.11 4.23
C ILE A 80 1.98 -7.12 2.71
N PRO A 81 2.21 -5.99 2.00
CA PRO A 81 2.16 -5.94 0.54
C PRO A 81 3.21 -6.84 -0.09
N SER A 82 2.79 -8.05 -0.47
CA SER A 82 3.62 -9.06 -1.13
C SER A 82 2.81 -9.78 -2.21
N VAL A 83 3.45 -10.61 -3.02
CA VAL A 83 2.75 -11.45 -4.01
C VAL A 83 2.00 -12.59 -3.32
N ASP A 84 0.75 -12.83 -3.74
CA ASP A 84 -0.09 -13.85 -3.10
C ASP A 84 0.43 -15.26 -3.42
N PRO A 85 0.80 -16.10 -2.42
CA PRO A 85 1.21 -17.47 -2.66
C PRO A 85 -0.01 -18.36 -2.97
N LEU A 86 -0.01 -18.98 -4.14
CA LEU A 86 -1.11 -19.84 -4.59
C LEU A 86 -0.82 -21.30 -4.32
N ALA A 87 0.39 -21.76 -4.67
CA ALA A 87 0.79 -23.15 -4.47
C ALA A 87 2.31 -23.33 -4.42
N VAL A 88 2.72 -24.48 -3.90
CA VAL A 88 4.06 -25.04 -4.07
C VAL A 88 3.95 -26.46 -4.63
N VAL A 89 4.76 -26.76 -5.64
CA VAL A 89 4.78 -28.04 -6.36
C VAL A 89 6.13 -28.71 -6.14
N THR A 90 6.12 -29.93 -5.60
CA THR A 90 7.32 -30.71 -5.31
C THR A 90 7.23 -32.11 -5.91
N GLY A 91 8.36 -32.83 -5.93
CA GLY A 91 8.40 -34.21 -6.43
C GLY A 91 8.17 -34.34 -7.94
N ARG A 92 8.39 -33.26 -8.71
CA ARG A 92 8.34 -33.27 -10.18
C ARG A 92 9.39 -34.22 -10.76
N THR A 93 9.04 -34.91 -11.83
CA THR A 93 9.98 -35.71 -12.62
C THR A 93 9.71 -35.55 -14.10
N ASP A 94 10.76 -35.60 -14.90
CA ASP A 94 10.63 -35.58 -16.35
C ASP A 94 10.10 -36.91 -16.91
N ALA A 95 9.90 -36.96 -18.23
CA ALA A 95 9.46 -38.16 -18.95
C ALA A 95 10.39 -39.38 -18.79
N SER A 96 11.65 -39.18 -18.41
CA SER A 96 12.62 -40.24 -18.11
C SER A 96 12.61 -40.69 -16.64
N GLY A 97 11.86 -39.99 -15.79
CA GLY A 97 11.82 -40.20 -14.35
C GLY A 97 12.93 -39.48 -13.58
N ALA A 98 13.70 -38.61 -14.24
CA ALA A 98 14.71 -37.79 -13.56
C ALA A 98 14.02 -36.67 -12.75
N PRO A 99 14.54 -36.33 -11.55
CA PRO A 99 13.95 -35.29 -10.72
C PRO A 99 14.08 -33.90 -11.37
N LEU A 100 13.01 -33.12 -11.30
CA LEU A 100 12.99 -31.70 -11.66
C LEU A 100 12.92 -30.85 -10.39
N GLU A 101 13.35 -29.58 -10.51
CA GLU A 101 13.28 -28.63 -9.40
C GLU A 101 11.82 -28.36 -8.99
N SER A 102 11.65 -27.92 -7.75
CA SER A 102 10.33 -27.57 -7.22
C SER A 102 9.87 -26.22 -7.78
N VAL A 103 8.58 -25.92 -7.61
CA VAL A 103 7.98 -24.71 -8.13
C VAL A 103 7.19 -23.98 -7.07
N LEU A 104 7.43 -22.68 -6.93
CA LEU A 104 6.55 -21.76 -6.24
C LEU A 104 5.63 -21.10 -7.26
N VAL A 105 4.33 -21.09 -6.97
CA VAL A 105 3.30 -20.45 -7.78
C VAL A 105 2.70 -19.29 -6.99
N THR A 106 2.78 -18.08 -7.54
CA THR A 106 2.17 -16.88 -6.97
C THR A 106 1.18 -16.25 -7.94
N ARG A 107 0.22 -15.48 -7.43
CA ARG A 107 -0.69 -14.72 -8.27
C ARG A 107 0.08 -13.58 -8.93
N HIS A 108 -0.14 -13.39 -10.24
CA HIS A 108 0.40 -12.21 -10.90
C HIS A 108 -0.33 -10.95 -10.40
N LEU A 109 0.43 -9.98 -9.89
CA LEU A 109 -0.11 -8.71 -9.45
C LEU A 109 -0.51 -7.84 -10.65
N GLY A 110 -1.80 -7.82 -10.98
CA GLY A 110 -2.35 -7.06 -12.09
C GLY A 110 -2.01 -5.55 -12.02
N GLY A 111 -1.63 -4.97 -13.16
CA GLY A 111 -1.23 -3.56 -13.26
C GLY A 111 0.11 -3.21 -12.60
N SER A 112 0.82 -4.20 -12.08
CA SER A 112 2.20 -4.01 -11.63
C SER A 112 3.19 -4.10 -12.78
N MET A 113 4.37 -3.50 -12.61
CA MET A 113 5.47 -3.58 -13.56
C MET A 113 6.78 -3.86 -12.81
N PRO A 114 7.65 -4.73 -13.37
CA PRO A 114 9.04 -4.81 -12.93
C PRO A 114 9.75 -3.47 -13.10
N TYR A 115 10.71 -3.16 -12.24
CA TYR A 115 11.30 -1.82 -12.24
C TYR A 115 11.87 -1.42 -13.61
N ARG A 116 12.63 -2.31 -14.27
CA ARG A 116 13.23 -2.04 -15.60
C ARG A 116 12.23 -1.67 -16.66
N SER A 117 11.05 -2.30 -16.69
CA SER A 117 10.01 -1.96 -17.66
C SER A 117 9.48 -0.55 -17.48
N MET A 118 9.54 0.00 -16.26
CA MET A 118 9.20 1.40 -16.03
C MET A 118 10.26 2.38 -16.58
N PHE A 119 11.49 1.92 -16.79
CA PHE A 119 12.62 2.70 -17.33
C PHE A 119 12.85 2.48 -18.83
N GLU A 120 12.02 1.70 -19.52
CA GLU A 120 12.07 1.56 -21.00
C GLU A 120 11.96 2.91 -21.72
N THR A 121 11.28 3.87 -21.08
CA THR A 121 11.36 5.28 -21.44
C THR A 121 12.01 6.05 -20.30
N THR A 122 12.90 7.00 -20.62
CA THR A 122 13.63 7.77 -19.61
C THR A 122 12.66 8.41 -18.62
N MET A 123 12.71 7.94 -17.39
CA MET A 123 11.80 8.37 -16.35
C MET A 123 12.18 9.75 -15.82
N ARG A 124 11.19 10.63 -15.61
CA ARG A 124 11.43 11.93 -14.98
C ARG A 124 11.89 11.74 -13.53
N PRO A 125 12.87 12.51 -13.03
CA PRO A 125 13.37 12.41 -11.66
C PRO A 125 12.27 12.42 -10.58
N ALA A 126 11.25 13.26 -10.73
CA ALA A 126 10.11 13.33 -9.80
C ALA A 126 9.33 12.00 -9.68
N THR A 127 9.26 11.20 -10.76
CA THR A 127 8.60 9.90 -10.71
C THR A 127 9.47 8.87 -10.00
N MET A 128 10.79 8.97 -10.18
CA MET A 128 11.74 8.11 -9.49
C MET A 128 11.69 8.31 -7.98
N HIS A 129 11.64 9.57 -7.51
CA HIS A 129 11.48 9.86 -6.07
C HIS A 129 10.21 9.21 -5.49
N ARG A 130 9.09 9.22 -6.23
CA ARG A 130 7.85 8.53 -5.79
C ARG A 130 8.01 7.01 -5.67
N LEU A 131 8.83 6.39 -6.52
CA LEU A 131 9.14 4.96 -6.39
C LEU A 131 9.97 4.67 -5.14
N MET A 132 10.92 5.55 -4.83
CA MET A 132 11.70 5.45 -3.59
C MET A 132 10.86 5.63 -2.36
N ASP A 133 9.89 6.55 -2.40
CA ASP A 133 8.92 6.71 -1.32
C ASP A 133 8.11 5.42 -1.12
N ALA A 134 7.60 4.83 -2.21
CA ALA A 134 6.88 3.57 -2.15
C ALA A 134 7.74 2.43 -1.56
N LEU A 135 9.01 2.33 -1.96
CA LEU A 135 9.94 1.33 -1.45
C LEU A 135 10.31 1.57 0.02
N ALA A 136 10.54 2.82 0.43
CA ALA A 136 10.80 3.18 1.82
C ALA A 136 9.60 2.81 2.71
N VAL A 137 8.38 3.06 2.23
CA VAL A 137 7.13 2.66 2.88
C VAL A 137 7.07 1.14 3.02
N LEU A 138 7.35 0.38 1.95
CA LEU A 138 7.39 -1.09 2.02
C LEU A 138 8.42 -1.59 3.04
N LEU A 139 9.64 -1.05 3.04
CA LEU A 139 10.69 -1.43 4.00
C LEU A 139 10.27 -1.17 5.45
N VAL A 140 9.69 0.00 5.72
CA VAL A 140 9.18 0.30 7.06
C VAL A 140 8.06 -0.65 7.47
N ARG A 141 7.13 -0.97 6.54
CA ARG A 141 6.04 -1.93 6.78
C ARG A 141 6.59 -3.31 7.16
N LEU A 142 7.55 -3.83 6.39
CA LEU A 142 8.22 -5.10 6.67
C LEU A 142 8.87 -5.10 8.06
N HIS A 143 9.64 -4.05 8.36
CA HIS A 143 10.36 -3.95 9.63
C HIS A 143 9.45 -3.76 10.85
N LEU A 144 8.33 -3.06 10.72
CA LEU A 144 7.32 -2.94 11.77
C LEU A 144 6.64 -4.28 12.05
N ALA A 145 6.43 -5.11 11.03
CA ALA A 145 5.91 -6.46 11.17
C ALA A 145 6.94 -7.49 11.66
N GLY A 146 8.18 -7.07 11.92
CA GLY A 146 9.23 -7.95 12.41
C GLY A 146 9.95 -8.75 11.32
N PHE A 147 9.76 -8.42 10.04
CA PHE A 147 10.35 -9.12 8.90
C PHE A 147 11.63 -8.45 8.42
N ALA A 148 12.76 -9.14 8.54
CA ALA A 148 14.02 -8.77 7.89
C ALA A 148 14.03 -9.36 6.47
N TRP A 149 14.29 -8.54 5.46
CA TRP A 149 14.16 -8.94 4.06
C TRP A 149 15.40 -9.68 3.55
N GLY A 150 16.60 -9.20 3.86
CA GLY A 150 17.84 -9.86 3.49
C GLY A 150 18.24 -9.78 2.02
N ASP A 151 17.40 -9.22 1.14
CA ASP A 151 17.72 -8.94 -0.28
C ASP A 151 16.89 -7.77 -0.84
N CYS A 152 16.90 -6.64 -0.12
CA CYS A 152 16.20 -5.41 -0.51
C CYS A 152 16.74 -4.88 -1.85
N SER A 153 15.91 -4.84 -2.88
CA SER A 153 16.31 -4.38 -4.22
C SER A 153 15.11 -3.90 -5.05
N LEU A 154 15.34 -3.14 -6.12
CA LEU A 154 14.30 -2.81 -7.09
C LEU A 154 13.87 -4.05 -7.88
N SER A 155 14.78 -5.00 -8.14
CA SER A 155 14.49 -6.25 -8.85
C SER A 155 13.52 -7.16 -8.08
N ASN A 156 13.60 -7.18 -6.75
CA ASN A 156 12.72 -7.95 -5.88
C ASN A 156 11.44 -7.19 -5.48
N THR A 157 11.18 -6.05 -6.13
CA THR A 157 10.02 -5.18 -5.87
C THR A 157 9.17 -5.03 -7.13
N LEU A 158 7.85 -5.22 -6.99
CA LEU A 158 6.89 -4.82 -8.02
C LEU A 158 6.26 -3.48 -7.66
N PHE A 159 6.11 -2.62 -8.67
CA PHE A 159 5.48 -1.32 -8.51
C PHE A 159 4.14 -1.30 -9.22
N ARG A 160 3.09 -0.89 -8.50
CA ARG A 160 1.77 -0.63 -9.06
C ARG A 160 1.48 0.86 -9.01
N ARG A 161 0.94 1.43 -10.08
CA ARG A 161 0.47 2.82 -10.08
C ARG A 161 -0.77 2.92 -9.19
N ASP A 162 -0.83 3.97 -8.38
CA ASP A 162 -1.93 4.19 -7.45
C ASP A 162 -2.25 5.68 -7.35
N ALA A 163 -3.37 6.12 -7.95
CA ALA A 163 -3.92 7.48 -7.86
C ALA A 163 -2.88 8.63 -7.80
N GLY A 164 -1.91 8.67 -8.73
CA GLY A 164 -0.86 9.71 -8.80
C GLY A 164 0.44 9.39 -8.04
N ALA A 165 0.47 8.30 -7.29
CA ALA A 165 1.61 7.72 -6.58
C ALA A 165 1.93 6.28 -7.06
N TYR A 166 2.79 5.59 -6.30
CA TYR A 166 3.14 4.19 -6.50
C TYR A 166 3.01 3.42 -5.20
N ALA A 167 2.62 2.16 -5.30
CA ALA A 167 2.70 1.18 -4.23
C ALA A 167 3.76 0.13 -4.60
N ALA A 168 4.57 -0.26 -3.62
CA ALA A 168 5.60 -1.27 -3.75
C ALA A 168 5.15 -2.58 -3.09
N TYR A 169 5.46 -3.70 -3.73
CA TYR A 169 5.12 -5.04 -3.28
C TYR A 169 6.36 -5.93 -3.28
N LEU A 170 6.55 -6.68 -2.20
CA LEU A 170 7.58 -7.70 -2.07
C LEU A 170 7.28 -8.89 -3.00
N VAL A 171 8.27 -9.31 -3.80
CA VAL A 171 8.12 -10.48 -4.68
C VAL A 171 8.93 -11.67 -4.22
N ASP A 172 10.13 -11.44 -3.69
CA ASP A 172 11.06 -12.48 -3.28
C ASP A 172 11.29 -12.43 -1.77
N ALA A 173 10.77 -13.44 -1.08
CA ALA A 173 10.91 -13.60 0.36
C ALA A 173 11.91 -14.72 0.74
N GLU A 174 12.65 -15.28 -0.24
CA GLU A 174 13.52 -16.44 -0.04
C GLU A 174 14.60 -16.24 1.04
N THR A 175 15.18 -15.04 1.10
CA THR A 175 16.23 -14.66 2.06
C THR A 175 15.69 -14.07 3.35
N GLY A 176 14.37 -13.88 3.44
CA GLY A 176 13.73 -13.18 4.53
C GLY A 176 13.60 -14.01 5.80
N ASP A 177 13.50 -13.33 6.93
CA ASP A 177 13.30 -13.91 8.24
C ASP A 177 12.33 -13.10 9.09
N LEU A 178 11.36 -13.80 9.69
CA LEU A 178 10.35 -13.20 10.55
C LEU A 178 10.70 -13.37 12.03
N HIS A 179 10.62 -12.28 12.77
CA HIS A 179 10.89 -12.23 14.21
C HIS A 179 9.72 -11.54 14.93
N PRO A 180 9.53 -11.77 16.25
CA PRO A 180 8.55 -11.01 17.02
C PRO A 180 8.79 -9.50 16.97
N GLN A 181 10.05 -9.08 16.92
CA GLN A 181 10.46 -7.71 16.69
C GLN A 181 11.88 -7.68 16.12
N LEU A 182 12.13 -6.82 15.14
CA LEU A 182 13.50 -6.60 14.65
C LEU A 182 14.32 -5.73 15.59
N SER A 183 15.57 -6.13 15.78
CA SER A 183 16.60 -5.27 16.35
C SER A 183 16.97 -4.14 15.39
N GLN A 184 17.55 -3.04 15.92
CA GLN A 184 18.08 -1.98 15.07
C GLN A 184 19.15 -2.49 14.10
N GLY A 185 20.01 -3.42 14.53
CA GLY A 185 21.07 -3.97 13.68
C GLY A 185 20.55 -4.73 12.47
N GLN A 186 19.46 -5.50 12.63
CA GLN A 186 18.80 -6.18 11.50
C GLN A 186 18.24 -5.17 10.50
N ARG A 187 17.59 -4.11 10.98
CA ARG A 187 17.05 -3.06 10.10
C ARG A 187 18.14 -2.30 9.37
N GLU A 188 19.23 -1.94 10.04
CA GLU A 188 20.35 -1.24 9.40
C GLU A 188 21.06 -2.13 8.37
N TYR A 189 21.13 -3.45 8.60
CA TYR A 189 21.65 -4.39 7.61
C TYR A 189 20.82 -4.40 6.32
N ASP A 190 19.49 -4.44 6.43
CA ASP A 190 18.60 -4.34 5.27
C ASP A 190 18.72 -3.00 4.54
N LEU A 191 18.97 -1.90 5.26
CA LEU A 191 19.22 -0.59 4.65
C LEU A 191 20.54 -0.52 3.91
N ASP A 192 21.59 -1.14 4.44
CA ASP A 192 22.87 -1.22 3.76
C ASP A 192 22.79 -2.06 2.49
N LEU A 193 22.07 -3.19 2.53
CA LEU A 193 21.77 -3.99 1.34
C LEU A 193 20.97 -3.19 0.32
N ALA A 194 19.88 -2.54 0.74
CA ALA A 194 19.05 -1.71 -0.13
C ALA A 194 19.89 -0.64 -0.83
N ARG A 195 20.72 0.10 -0.08
CA ARG A 195 21.61 1.13 -0.63
C ARG A 195 22.52 0.58 -1.72
N VAL A 196 23.20 -0.55 -1.45
CA VAL A 196 24.15 -1.14 -2.40
C VAL A 196 23.45 -1.70 -3.63
N ASN A 197 22.38 -2.48 -3.43
CA ASN A 197 21.64 -3.13 -4.51
C ASN A 197 20.98 -2.10 -5.44
N ILE A 198 20.26 -1.13 -4.87
CA ILE A 198 19.58 -0.08 -5.64
C ILE A 198 20.60 0.75 -6.42
N SER A 199 21.71 1.14 -5.79
CA SER A 199 22.77 1.89 -6.49
C SER A 199 23.32 1.10 -7.68
N GLY A 200 23.56 -0.21 -7.52
CA GLY A 200 24.01 -1.09 -8.60
C GLY A 200 22.99 -1.18 -9.73
N GLU A 201 21.72 -1.37 -9.40
CA GLU A 201 20.63 -1.45 -10.38
C GLU A 201 20.43 -0.15 -11.15
N LEU A 202 20.67 1.01 -10.53
CA LEU A 202 20.64 2.31 -11.19
C LEU A 202 21.87 2.54 -12.08
N LEU A 203 23.05 2.07 -11.68
CA LEU A 203 24.26 2.09 -12.53
C LEU A 203 24.06 1.25 -13.80
N ASP A 204 23.38 0.10 -13.70
CA ASP A 204 23.01 -0.70 -14.87
C ASP A 204 22.06 0.06 -15.81
N LEU A 205 21.11 0.82 -15.27
CA LEU A 205 20.21 1.67 -16.04
C LEU A 205 20.97 2.84 -16.70
N GLU A 206 21.96 3.41 -16.01
CA GLU A 206 22.83 4.45 -16.57
C GLU A 206 23.65 3.89 -17.74
N ALA A 207 24.30 2.74 -17.56
CA ALA A 207 25.11 2.10 -18.59
C ALA A 207 24.32 1.71 -19.85
N SER A 208 23.03 1.40 -19.70
CA SER A 208 22.11 1.13 -20.82
C SER A 208 21.49 2.39 -21.45
N GLY A 209 21.73 3.58 -20.89
CA GLY A 209 21.15 4.84 -21.35
C GLY A 209 19.68 5.05 -20.98
N ALA A 210 19.14 4.23 -20.09
CA ALA A 210 17.76 4.29 -19.63
C ALA A 210 17.56 5.29 -18.46
N LEU A 211 18.61 5.56 -17.70
CA LEU A 211 18.59 6.50 -16.57
C LEU A 211 18.62 7.96 -17.05
N HIS A 212 17.87 8.83 -16.37
CA HIS A 212 17.89 10.25 -16.66
C HIS A 212 19.26 10.87 -16.29
N PRO A 213 19.90 11.69 -17.15
CA PRO A 213 21.26 12.21 -16.92
C PRO A 213 21.45 13.09 -15.68
N SER A 214 20.36 13.54 -15.05
CA SER A 214 20.39 14.36 -13.84
C SER A 214 20.29 13.54 -12.55
N VAL A 215 20.23 12.21 -12.65
CA VAL A 215 20.11 11.30 -11.50
C VAL A 215 21.48 10.69 -11.26
N ASP A 216 22.04 10.90 -10.08
CA ASP A 216 23.23 10.19 -9.62
C ASP A 216 22.82 8.85 -8.97
N PRO A 217 23.22 7.69 -9.51
CA PRO A 217 22.86 6.37 -8.98
C PRO A 217 23.20 6.17 -7.50
N ILE A 218 24.35 6.67 -7.05
CA ILE A 218 24.88 6.45 -5.71
C ILE A 218 24.19 7.36 -4.69
N GLU A 219 24.02 8.64 -5.04
CA GLU A 219 23.29 9.60 -4.21
C GLU A 219 21.84 9.13 -4.03
N PHE A 220 21.21 8.73 -5.13
CA PHE A 220 19.83 8.28 -5.14
C PHE A 220 19.64 6.98 -4.35
N GLY A 221 20.54 6.00 -4.51
CA GLY A 221 20.54 4.78 -3.69
C GLY A 221 20.79 5.05 -2.20
N THR A 222 21.53 6.10 -1.86
CA THR A 222 21.75 6.51 -0.45
C THR A 222 20.54 7.21 0.15
N GLU A 223 19.74 7.90 -0.68
CA GLU A 223 18.55 8.62 -0.25
C GLU A 223 17.50 7.69 0.39
N ILE A 224 17.44 6.42 -0.02
CA ILE A 224 16.51 5.43 0.58
C ILE A 224 16.65 5.35 2.10
N CYS A 225 17.89 5.40 2.59
CA CYS A 225 18.18 5.28 4.01
C CYS A 225 17.65 6.51 4.77
N ALA A 226 17.77 7.70 4.19
CA ALA A 226 17.25 8.93 4.79
C ALA A 226 15.71 8.93 4.80
N ARG A 227 15.07 8.55 3.68
CA ARG A 227 13.61 8.42 3.57
C ARG A 227 13.06 7.41 4.57
N TYR A 228 13.66 6.23 4.61
CA TYR A 228 13.32 5.19 5.58
C TYR A 228 13.47 5.69 7.02
N ARG A 229 14.61 6.26 7.40
CA ARG A 229 14.85 6.68 8.79
C ARG A 229 13.91 7.79 9.22
N GLY A 230 13.63 8.75 8.32
CA GLY A 230 12.65 9.81 8.58
C GLY A 230 11.25 9.26 8.79
N LEU A 231 10.83 8.30 7.97
CA LEU A 231 9.53 7.65 8.09
C LEU A 231 9.45 6.79 9.36
N TRP A 232 10.49 6.01 9.66
CA TRP A 232 10.58 5.16 10.84
C TRP A 232 10.51 5.98 12.13
N ASP A 233 11.25 7.09 12.23
CA ASP A 233 11.20 7.97 13.40
C ASP A 233 9.80 8.57 13.57
N GLU A 234 9.19 9.05 12.50
CA GLU A 234 7.85 9.65 12.56
C GLU A 234 6.79 8.65 13.04
N LEU A 235 6.91 7.37 12.65
CA LEU A 235 6.01 6.30 13.04
C LEU A 235 6.25 5.78 14.46
N THR A 236 7.51 5.74 14.90
CA THR A 236 7.87 5.07 16.17
C THR A 236 8.11 6.01 17.33
N ARG A 237 8.26 7.33 17.09
CA ARG A 237 8.48 8.30 18.16
C ARG A 237 7.27 8.48 19.07
N ALA A 238 7.51 8.53 20.38
CA ALA A 238 6.55 9.10 21.33
C ALA A 238 6.62 10.64 21.25
N SER A 239 5.48 11.32 21.25
CA SER A 239 5.41 12.79 21.26
C SER A 239 4.61 13.28 22.46
N VAL A 240 5.10 14.30 23.14
CA VAL A 240 4.39 14.95 24.24
C VAL A 240 3.68 16.19 23.68
N TYR A 241 2.36 16.22 23.82
CA TYR A 241 1.52 17.33 23.37
C TYR A 241 1.00 18.12 24.58
N PRO A 242 1.06 19.46 24.56
CA PRO A 242 0.43 20.28 25.59
C PRO A 242 -1.09 20.04 25.63
N ALA A 243 -1.67 20.04 26.83
CA ALA A 243 -3.10 19.87 27.02
C ALA A 243 -3.92 20.87 26.18
N GLY A 244 -4.99 20.39 25.54
CA GLY A 244 -5.88 21.21 24.70
C GLY A 244 -5.38 21.49 23.28
N LYS A 245 -4.23 20.95 22.86
CA LYS A 245 -3.70 21.15 21.50
C LYS A 245 -3.91 19.96 20.56
N TYR A 246 -5.15 19.49 20.47
CA TYR A 246 -5.56 18.34 19.65
C TYR A 246 -5.22 18.49 18.16
N HIS A 247 -5.16 19.72 17.63
CA HIS A 247 -4.77 19.98 16.23
C HIS A 247 -3.36 19.47 15.86
N TYR A 248 -2.43 19.37 16.82
CA TYR A 248 -1.10 18.80 16.54
C TYR A 248 -1.14 17.27 16.38
N ILE A 249 -2.07 16.59 17.07
CA ILE A 249 -2.32 15.16 16.91
C ILE A 249 -2.91 14.90 15.52
N GLU A 250 -3.94 15.66 15.13
CA GLU A 250 -4.52 15.57 13.79
C GLU A 250 -3.50 15.83 12.67
N ARG A 251 -2.61 16.83 12.85
CA ARG A 251 -1.54 17.11 11.88
C ARG A 251 -0.58 15.93 11.74
N ARG A 252 -0.29 15.23 12.84
CA ARG A 252 0.55 14.01 12.80
C ARG A 252 -0.17 12.87 12.11
N ILE A 253 -1.43 12.59 12.45
CA ILE A 253 -2.24 11.56 11.78
C ILE A 253 -2.30 11.82 10.27
N ARG A 254 -2.52 13.07 9.84
CA ARG A 254 -2.49 13.44 8.42
C ARG A 254 -1.14 13.16 7.77
N ARG A 255 -0.04 13.51 8.44
CA ARG A 255 1.30 13.21 7.93
C ARG A 255 1.51 11.72 7.76
N LEU A 256 1.06 10.89 8.71
CA LEU A 256 1.12 9.43 8.60
C LEU A 256 0.26 8.93 7.40
N ASN A 257 -0.92 9.51 7.22
CA ASN A 257 -1.78 9.22 6.08
C ASN A 257 -1.12 9.61 4.74
N ASP A 258 -0.51 10.78 4.64
CA ASP A 258 0.20 11.20 3.43
C ASP A 258 1.37 10.27 3.11
N LEU A 259 1.92 9.61 4.12
CA LEU A 259 2.98 8.60 4.02
C LEU A 259 2.44 7.18 3.76
N GLY A 260 1.12 7.01 3.62
CA GLY A 260 0.48 5.73 3.33
C GLY A 260 0.26 4.81 4.54
N PHE A 261 0.28 5.36 5.75
CA PHE A 261 -0.02 4.62 6.98
C PHE A 261 -1.36 5.07 7.55
N ASP A 262 -2.11 4.13 8.14
CA ASP A 262 -3.29 4.42 8.94
C ASP A 262 -2.93 4.34 10.43
N VAL A 263 -3.80 4.79 11.32
CA VAL A 263 -3.58 4.74 12.77
C VAL A 263 -4.55 3.73 13.38
N ALA A 264 -4.06 2.58 13.83
CA ALA A 264 -4.91 1.57 14.48
C ALA A 264 -5.30 1.98 15.89
N GLU A 265 -4.32 2.40 16.69
CA GLU A 265 -4.54 2.75 18.08
C GLU A 265 -3.76 4.00 18.44
N MET A 266 -4.31 4.76 19.36
CA MET A 266 -3.65 5.89 19.99
C MET A 266 -3.66 5.65 21.50
N GLN A 267 -2.49 5.68 22.12
CA GLN A 267 -2.36 5.59 23.56
C GLN A 267 -2.03 6.99 24.09
N ILE A 268 -2.84 7.45 25.04
CA ILE A 268 -2.67 8.74 25.70
C ILE A 268 -2.33 8.47 27.17
N GLU A 269 -1.15 8.90 27.59
CA GLU A 269 -0.74 8.92 28.99
C GLU A 269 -0.72 10.37 29.48
N HIS A 270 -1.65 10.69 30.39
CA HIS A 270 -1.73 12.01 31.00
C HIS A 270 -0.55 12.25 31.96
N ALA A 271 0.20 13.33 31.76
CA ALA A 271 1.26 13.76 32.67
C ALA A 271 1.08 15.24 33.08
N SER A 272 1.71 15.62 34.19
CA SER A 272 1.59 16.97 34.76
C SER A 272 2.16 18.09 33.88
N ASN A 273 2.93 17.73 32.85
CA ASN A 273 3.55 18.62 31.87
C ASN A 273 2.93 18.55 30.46
N GLY A 274 1.88 17.74 30.26
CA GLY A 274 1.24 17.49 28.97
C GLY A 274 0.84 16.02 28.80
N ASP A 275 0.15 15.71 27.70
CA ASP A 275 -0.26 14.36 27.38
C ASP A 275 0.81 13.71 26.49
N THR A 276 1.34 12.58 26.93
CA THR A 276 2.22 11.76 26.08
C THR A 276 1.32 10.93 25.17
N VAL A 277 1.47 11.11 23.86
CA VAL A 277 0.69 10.39 22.87
C VAL A 277 1.62 9.53 22.02
N SER A 278 1.36 8.23 22.02
CA SER A 278 1.96 7.27 21.11
C SER A 278 0.90 6.73 20.16
N PHE A 279 1.33 6.41 18.95
CA PHE A 279 0.46 5.85 17.92
C PHE A 279 0.95 4.44 17.62
N VAL A 280 0.00 3.54 17.43
CA VAL A 280 0.25 2.23 16.83
C VAL A 280 -0.18 2.38 15.37
N PRO A 281 0.77 2.64 14.44
CA PRO A 281 0.44 2.72 13.03
C PRO A 281 -0.04 1.36 12.55
N LYS A 282 -1.06 1.37 11.70
CA LYS A 282 -1.54 0.21 10.99
C LYS A 282 -1.28 0.35 9.51
N VAL A 283 -0.91 -0.78 8.93
CA VAL A 283 -0.68 -0.91 7.52
C VAL A 283 -1.99 -1.34 6.86
N VAL A 284 -2.37 -0.63 5.80
CA VAL A 284 -3.53 -0.96 4.98
C VAL A 284 -3.11 -1.07 3.52
N ASP A 285 -3.75 -2.01 2.81
CA ASP A 285 -3.53 -2.22 1.38
C ASP A 285 -3.98 -1.01 0.55
N ALA A 286 -3.36 -0.85 -0.62
CA ALA A 286 -3.88 0.09 -1.61
C ALA A 286 -5.30 -0.31 -2.05
N GLY A 287 -6.22 0.65 -2.06
CA GLY A 287 -7.65 0.43 -2.30
C GLY A 287 -8.41 -0.08 -1.08
N HIS A 288 -7.76 -0.22 0.09
CA HIS A 288 -8.42 -0.67 1.32
C HIS A 288 -9.54 0.27 1.72
N HIS A 289 -9.27 1.58 1.74
CA HIS A 289 -10.25 2.55 2.16
C HIS A 289 -11.39 2.65 1.16
N GLN A 290 -11.11 2.62 -0.15
CA GLN A 290 -12.16 2.59 -1.17
C GLN A 290 -13.08 1.37 -0.98
N ARG A 291 -12.53 0.16 -0.84
CA ARG A 291 -13.32 -1.06 -0.63
C ARG A 291 -14.11 -1.02 0.68
N GLN A 292 -13.52 -0.49 1.75
CA GLN A 292 -14.18 -0.39 3.05
C GLN A 292 -15.32 0.64 3.01
N LEU A 293 -15.08 1.84 2.45
CA LEU A 293 -16.10 2.86 2.32
C LEU A 293 -17.25 2.38 1.44
N LEU A 294 -16.94 1.78 0.28
CA LEU A 294 -17.94 1.23 -0.63
C LEU A 294 -18.78 0.16 0.06
N ARG A 295 -18.16 -0.76 0.81
CA ARG A 295 -18.87 -1.81 1.56
C ARG A 295 -19.79 -1.24 2.64
N LEU A 296 -19.34 -0.22 3.37
CA LEU A 296 -20.08 0.35 4.51
C LEU A 296 -21.18 1.32 4.07
N THR A 297 -20.96 2.09 3.00
CA THR A 297 -21.78 3.26 2.66
C THR A 297 -22.37 3.22 1.24
N GLY A 298 -21.79 2.40 0.35
CA GLY A 298 -22.10 2.40 -1.08
C GLY A 298 -21.49 3.58 -1.86
N LEU A 299 -20.64 4.42 -1.23
CA LEU A 299 -19.92 5.49 -1.92
C LEU A 299 -18.67 4.93 -2.62
N ASP A 300 -18.56 5.19 -3.92
CA ASP A 300 -17.37 4.87 -4.71
C ASP A 300 -16.57 6.17 -4.91
N THR A 301 -15.34 6.20 -4.40
CA THR A 301 -14.50 7.40 -4.32
C THR A 301 -13.05 7.03 -4.54
N GLU A 302 -12.18 8.00 -4.81
CA GLU A 302 -10.74 7.75 -4.83
C GLU A 302 -10.21 7.41 -3.42
N GLU A 303 -9.07 6.74 -3.32
CA GLU A 303 -8.54 6.22 -2.05
C GLU A 303 -8.35 7.30 -0.97
N ASN A 304 -7.84 8.46 -1.35
CA ASN A 304 -7.63 9.59 -0.44
C ASN A 304 -8.94 10.21 0.05
N GLN A 305 -9.95 10.28 -0.83
CA GLN A 305 -11.30 10.68 -0.47
C GLN A 305 -11.90 9.65 0.49
N ALA A 306 -11.79 8.37 0.14
CA ALA A 306 -12.37 7.26 0.89
C ALA A 306 -11.87 7.25 2.33
N ARG A 307 -10.56 7.35 2.51
CA ARG A 307 -9.91 7.44 3.82
C ARG A 307 -10.42 8.62 4.64
N ARG A 308 -10.50 9.81 4.04
CA ARG A 308 -10.94 11.02 4.77
C ARG A 308 -12.40 10.91 5.21
N LEU A 309 -13.26 10.36 4.34
CA LEU A 309 -14.66 10.09 4.65
C LEU A 309 -14.80 9.01 5.73
N LEU A 310 -14.00 7.94 5.69
CA LEU A 310 -13.98 6.91 6.72
C LEU A 310 -13.56 7.46 8.08
N ASN A 311 -12.53 8.31 8.15
CA ASN A 311 -12.09 8.90 9.42
C ASN A 311 -13.18 9.79 10.05
N ASP A 312 -13.92 10.55 9.24
CA ASP A 312 -15.05 11.35 9.71
C ASP A 312 -16.22 10.45 10.16
N LEU A 313 -16.51 9.39 9.40
CA LEU A 313 -17.50 8.38 9.78
C LEU A 313 -17.16 7.72 11.12
N GLU A 314 -15.93 7.26 11.31
CA GLU A 314 -15.49 6.61 12.55
C GLU A 314 -15.56 7.56 13.74
N SER A 315 -15.14 8.81 13.56
CA SER A 315 -15.25 9.86 14.57
C SER A 315 -16.71 10.12 14.94
N TRP A 316 -17.61 10.17 13.97
CA TRP A 316 -19.04 10.33 14.21
C TRP A 316 -19.66 9.10 14.88
N MET A 317 -19.29 7.88 14.46
CA MET A 317 -19.76 6.62 15.06
C MET A 317 -19.41 6.56 16.55
N ALA A 318 -18.21 7.00 16.93
CA ALA A 318 -17.77 7.05 18.32
C ALA A 318 -18.64 7.98 19.22
N THR A 319 -19.42 8.89 18.64
CA THR A 319 -20.34 9.78 19.37
C THR A 319 -21.76 9.23 19.50
N GLN A 320 -22.06 8.09 18.87
CA GLN A 320 -23.42 7.53 18.89
C GLN A 320 -23.64 6.63 20.10
N ASP A 321 -24.80 6.78 20.75
CA ASP A 321 -25.16 6.01 21.95
C ASP A 321 -25.21 4.49 21.71
N ASP A 322 -25.53 4.07 20.48
CA ASP A 322 -25.64 2.66 20.08
C ASP A 322 -24.35 2.08 19.48
N TYR A 323 -23.23 2.81 19.51
CA TYR A 323 -21.92 2.32 19.07
C TYR A 323 -21.19 1.57 20.19
N ALA A 324 -21.17 0.23 20.08
CA ALA A 324 -20.46 -0.66 21.00
C ALA A 324 -19.67 -1.72 20.23
N PRO A 325 -18.39 -1.45 19.87
CA PRO A 325 -17.54 -2.39 19.16
C PRO A 325 -17.42 -3.73 19.90
N GLY A 326 -17.76 -4.83 19.22
CA GLY A 326 -17.68 -6.18 19.78
C GLY A 326 -18.85 -6.61 20.67
N ASP A 327 -19.81 -5.72 20.95
CA ASP A 327 -21.06 -6.08 21.63
C ASP A 327 -22.08 -6.61 20.60
N PRO A 328 -22.59 -7.85 20.73
CA PRO A 328 -23.65 -8.36 19.86
C PRO A 328 -24.95 -7.55 19.90
N LEU A 329 -25.16 -6.74 20.95
CA LEU A 329 -26.32 -5.88 21.13
C LEU A 329 -26.11 -4.46 20.57
N GLY A 330 -24.88 -4.10 20.21
CA GLY A 330 -24.55 -2.82 19.58
C GLY A 330 -25.04 -2.73 18.13
N ALA A 331 -25.22 -1.51 17.63
CA ALA A 331 -25.55 -1.30 16.23
C ALA A 331 -24.40 -1.79 15.33
N ARG A 332 -24.74 -2.51 14.26
CA ARG A 332 -23.72 -2.95 13.29
C ARG A 332 -23.07 -1.74 12.59
N PRO A 333 -21.77 -1.80 12.27
CA PRO A 333 -21.07 -0.71 11.58
C PRO A 333 -21.76 -0.24 10.30
N GLU A 334 -22.31 -1.16 9.50
CA GLU A 334 -23.02 -0.84 8.27
C GLU A 334 -24.28 0.01 8.51
N VAL A 335 -24.97 -0.21 9.64
CA VAL A 335 -26.18 0.55 10.00
C VAL A 335 -25.81 1.98 10.38
N LEU A 336 -24.75 2.15 11.18
CA LEU A 336 -24.26 3.46 11.57
C LEU A 336 -23.68 4.22 10.37
N ALA A 337 -22.94 3.53 9.49
CA ALA A 337 -22.45 4.09 8.24
C ALA A 337 -23.57 4.62 7.35
N HIS A 338 -24.64 3.84 7.16
CA HIS A 338 -25.81 4.29 6.42
C HIS A 338 -26.52 5.50 7.08
N ARG A 339 -26.53 5.55 8.42
CA ARG A 339 -27.09 6.67 9.18
C ARG A 339 -26.26 7.94 8.98
N TRP A 340 -24.94 7.84 9.10
CA TRP A 340 -24.00 8.93 8.82
C TRP A 340 -24.15 9.49 7.40
N VAL A 341 -24.29 8.61 6.39
CA VAL A 341 -24.53 9.06 5.01
C VAL A 341 -25.79 9.93 4.92
N ARG A 342 -26.85 9.54 5.62
CA ARG A 342 -28.16 10.22 5.59
C ARG A 342 -28.17 11.52 6.40
N GLU A 343 -27.49 11.55 7.54
CA GLU A 343 -27.61 12.60 8.55
C GLU A 343 -26.47 13.60 8.54
N VAL A 344 -25.29 13.22 8.02
CA VAL A 344 -24.11 14.09 7.98
C VAL A 344 -23.70 14.36 6.54
N PHE A 345 -23.32 13.31 5.78
CA PHE A 345 -22.77 13.46 4.44
C PHE A 345 -23.74 14.16 3.48
N ARG A 346 -24.95 13.60 3.30
CA ARG A 346 -25.93 14.16 2.35
C ARG A 346 -26.39 15.58 2.71
N PRO A 347 -26.72 15.90 3.98
CA PRO A 347 -27.10 17.27 4.35
C PRO A 347 -25.97 18.27 4.11
N THR A 348 -24.74 17.93 4.51
CA THR A 348 -23.56 18.80 4.33
C THR A 348 -23.31 19.11 2.86
N VAL A 349 -23.31 18.09 1.99
CA VAL A 349 -23.13 18.30 0.54
C VAL A 349 -24.29 19.06 -0.11
N ARG A 350 -25.51 18.93 0.43
CA ARG A 350 -26.70 19.66 -0.06
C ARG A 350 -26.75 21.12 0.39
N ALA A 351 -26.10 21.46 1.49
CA ALA A 351 -26.00 22.84 1.96
C ALA A 351 -25.16 23.70 1.00
N VAL A 352 -24.26 23.08 0.21
CA VAL A 352 -23.55 23.75 -0.88
C VAL A 352 -24.48 24.00 -2.07
N PRO A 353 -24.72 25.27 -2.49
CA PRO A 353 -25.61 25.59 -3.59
C PRO A 353 -25.24 24.93 -4.92
N VAL A 354 -26.25 24.45 -5.65
CA VAL A 354 -26.07 23.74 -6.92
C VAL A 354 -25.35 24.61 -7.95
N GLU A 355 -25.63 25.91 -7.93
CA GLU A 355 -25.07 26.90 -8.85
C GLU A 355 -23.57 27.13 -8.64
N LEU A 356 -23.06 26.85 -7.43
CA LEU A 356 -21.66 27.05 -7.06
C LEU A 356 -20.83 25.77 -7.21
N ARG A 357 -21.40 24.61 -6.87
CA ARG A 357 -20.70 23.31 -7.00
C ARG A 357 -20.66 22.76 -8.43
N GLY A 358 -21.54 23.19 -9.32
CA GLY A 358 -21.56 22.74 -10.71
C GLY A 358 -21.69 21.22 -10.87
N ALA A 359 -20.78 20.61 -11.63
CA ALA A 359 -20.76 19.17 -11.91
C ALA A 359 -19.82 18.37 -10.98
N MET A 360 -19.35 18.96 -9.88
CA MET A 360 -18.47 18.27 -8.94
C MET A 360 -19.17 17.07 -8.29
N ASP A 361 -18.40 16.00 -8.10
CA ASP A 361 -18.87 14.80 -7.42
C ASP A 361 -19.18 15.10 -5.93
N PRO A 362 -20.28 14.55 -5.36
CA PRO A 362 -20.61 14.73 -3.95
C PRO A 362 -19.50 14.36 -2.96
N ALA A 363 -18.72 13.30 -3.23
CA ALA A 363 -17.64 12.89 -2.35
C ALA A 363 -16.48 13.88 -2.41
N GLU A 364 -16.18 14.43 -3.60
CA GLU A 364 -15.18 15.47 -3.76
C GLU A 364 -15.56 16.77 -3.02
N ILE A 365 -16.83 17.17 -3.06
CA ILE A 365 -17.31 18.33 -2.29
C ILE A 365 -17.10 18.11 -0.79
N TYR A 366 -17.52 16.94 -0.29
CA TYR A 366 -17.38 16.63 1.13
C TYR A 366 -15.90 16.53 1.54
N HIS A 367 -15.06 15.95 0.69
CA HIS A 367 -13.61 15.90 0.88
C HIS A 367 -13.01 17.30 1.04
N GLN A 368 -13.35 18.23 0.15
CA GLN A 368 -12.89 19.62 0.20
C GLN A 368 -13.41 20.36 1.44
N LEU A 369 -14.66 20.12 1.86
CA LEU A 369 -15.20 20.69 3.10
C LEU A 369 -14.45 20.21 4.34
N LEU A 370 -14.13 18.91 4.42
CA LEU A 370 -13.31 18.38 5.53
C LEU A 370 -11.87 18.90 5.51
N GLU A 371 -11.31 19.14 4.33
CA GLU A 371 -10.02 19.82 4.20
C GLU A 371 -10.09 21.26 4.73
N HIS A 372 -11.11 22.00 4.32
CA HIS A 372 -11.33 23.39 4.72
C HIS A 372 -11.58 23.51 6.23
N ARG A 373 -12.40 22.61 6.80
CA ARG A 373 -12.64 22.51 8.25
C ARG A 373 -11.34 22.50 9.02
N TRP A 374 -10.41 21.66 8.60
CA TRP A 374 -9.12 21.56 9.28
C TRP A 374 -8.29 22.83 9.16
N TYR A 375 -8.24 23.46 7.98
CA TYR A 375 -7.50 24.70 7.81
C TYR A 375 -8.05 25.82 8.72
N LEU A 376 -9.37 25.91 8.82
CA LEU A 376 -10.03 26.86 9.73
C LEU A 376 -9.75 26.50 11.19
N SER A 377 -9.88 25.23 11.58
CA SER A 377 -9.61 24.77 12.95
C SER A 377 -8.14 24.97 13.35
N GLU A 378 -7.21 24.78 12.42
CA GLU A 378 -5.77 25.02 12.65
C GLU A 378 -5.50 26.51 12.90
N ARG A 379 -6.09 27.39 12.09
CA ARG A 379 -5.96 28.85 12.27
C ARG A 379 -6.61 29.34 13.55
N ALA A 380 -7.75 28.77 13.92
CA ALA A 380 -8.49 29.14 15.13
C ALA A 380 -7.91 28.48 16.39
N GLN A 381 -7.04 27.46 16.24
CA GLN A 381 -6.46 26.67 17.33
C GLN A 381 -7.50 25.92 18.17
N HIS A 382 -8.70 25.69 17.63
CA HIS A 382 -9.79 24.90 18.21
C HIS A 382 -10.65 24.30 17.10
N ASP A 383 -11.48 23.29 17.39
CA ASP A 383 -12.35 22.67 16.38
C ASP A 383 -13.50 23.61 15.97
N ILE A 384 -13.92 23.51 14.71
CA ILE A 384 -14.98 24.30 14.08
C ILE A 384 -16.01 23.33 13.48
N GLY A 385 -17.29 23.57 13.78
CA GLY A 385 -18.40 22.73 13.30
C GLY A 385 -18.66 22.86 11.80
N LEU A 386 -19.21 21.80 11.20
CA LEU A 386 -19.43 21.70 9.75
C LEU A 386 -20.28 22.83 9.16
N ASP A 387 -21.28 23.33 9.88
CA ASP A 387 -22.15 24.41 9.37
C ASP A 387 -21.35 25.70 9.09
N ALA A 388 -20.51 26.12 10.04
CA ALA A 388 -19.64 27.29 9.88
C ALA A 388 -18.60 27.09 8.78
N VAL A 389 -18.12 25.86 8.59
CA VAL A 389 -17.19 25.51 7.52
C VAL A 389 -17.86 25.62 6.15
N VAL A 390 -19.10 25.15 6.03
CA VAL A 390 -19.86 25.24 4.77
C VAL A 390 -20.10 26.70 4.40
N GLU A 391 -20.50 27.55 5.35
CA GLU A 391 -20.67 28.99 5.14
C GLU A 391 -19.38 29.63 4.62
N ASP A 392 -18.25 29.43 5.33
CA ASP A 392 -16.97 30.00 4.94
C ASP A 392 -16.46 29.46 3.59
N TYR A 393 -16.66 28.17 3.32
CA TYR A 393 -16.29 27.53 2.06
C TYR A 393 -17.07 28.10 0.85
N ILE A 394 -18.37 28.36 1.04
CA ILE A 394 -19.23 28.99 0.03
C ILE A 394 -18.79 30.44 -0.23
N GLU A 395 -18.42 31.19 0.80
CA GLU A 395 -18.05 32.60 0.68
C GLU A 395 -16.64 32.80 0.12
N ASN A 396 -15.67 32.00 0.55
CA ASN A 396 -14.25 32.28 0.35
C ASN A 396 -13.55 31.35 -0.66
N ILE A 397 -14.02 30.10 -0.81
CA ILE A 397 -13.31 29.09 -1.61
C ILE A 397 -13.97 28.89 -2.99
N LEU A 398 -15.26 28.52 -3.03
CA LEU A 398 -15.97 28.24 -4.29
C LEU A 398 -15.96 29.39 -5.31
N PRO A 399 -16.13 30.67 -4.91
CA PRO A 399 -16.09 31.79 -5.86
C PRO A 399 -14.72 31.98 -6.50
N THR A 400 -13.65 31.64 -5.78
CA THR A 400 -12.27 31.73 -6.25
C THR A 400 -11.94 30.57 -7.18
N ALA A 401 -12.33 29.34 -6.84
CA ALA A 401 -12.15 28.16 -7.68
C ALA A 401 -12.83 28.30 -9.07
N ARG A 402 -14.01 28.93 -9.12
CA ARG A 402 -14.71 29.20 -10.38
C ARG A 402 -14.01 30.24 -11.26
N LYS A 403 -13.36 31.25 -10.66
CA LYS A 403 -12.56 32.23 -11.42
C LYS A 403 -11.34 31.60 -12.06
N THR A 404 -10.73 30.60 -11.41
CA THR A 404 -9.57 29.87 -11.94
C THR A 404 -9.93 28.90 -13.08
N LEU A 405 -11.19 28.43 -13.12
CA LEU A 405 -11.71 27.52 -14.17
C LEU A 405 -12.36 28.25 -15.36
N GLN A 406 -12.59 29.56 -15.26
CA GLN A 406 -12.91 30.38 -16.43
C GLN A 406 -11.61 30.68 -17.16
N PRO A 407 -11.48 30.36 -18.47
CA PRO A 407 -10.33 30.84 -19.23
C PRO A 407 -10.33 32.36 -19.11
N THR A 408 -9.16 32.93 -18.81
CA THR A 408 -8.90 34.37 -18.95
C THR A 408 -9.32 34.75 -20.36
N ALA A 409 -10.50 35.36 -20.48
CA ALA A 409 -10.93 36.01 -21.69
C ALA A 409 -10.32 37.41 -21.67
N GLU A 410 -9.06 37.50 -22.08
CA GLU A 410 -8.45 38.68 -22.71
C GLU A 410 -7.41 38.22 -23.74
#